data_AF-A0A3N5GJ96-F1
#
_entry.id   AF-A0A3N5GJ96-F1
#
_cell.length_a   1.000
_cell.length_b   1.000
_cell.length_c   1.000
_cell.angle_alpha   90.00
_cell.angle_beta   90.00
_cell.angle_gamma   90.00
#
_symmetry.space_group_name_H-M   'P 1'
#
loop_
_entity.id
_entity.type
_entity.pdbx_description
1 polymer ?
#
loop_
_entity_poly.entity_id
_entity_poly.type
_entity_poly.pdbx_seq_one_letter_code
_entity_poly.pdbx_strand_id
1 'polypeptide(L)'
;IAAWLRDEGYRALPYHAGLADEERHRNQDAFLNEDIDIIVATVAFGMGIDRSDVRFVIHAGAPRSLEHYQQESGRAGRDGLEAECLLIYSPADFMKWRVMLEQNGELTDATRQLLREMERYATRVGCRHRHLAEYFGDRYPEDACGACDYCLDELEPAAAPVVLARKILSCVARVGQRFGATHVSSVLRGHTSDQVRARRHDQLSTFGLLADASNTEVRAYIEQLVGLGFLNQTDDAYPVLMLSAKGLELLKDETSHAGLTLARQRPVKKDTPRMRSRVEAESWQDVDAELFEALRAVRRGIARSRGVPPYVIFHDATLREMARLRPTSVDALLTVKGVGARKADDLGEIFLAAIRGHSQAGHTL
;
A
#
# COMPACT_ATOMS: atom_id res chain seq x y z
N ILE A 1 13.51 -9.36 -7.11
CA ILE A 1 12.07 -9.13 -7.38
C ILE A 1 11.76 -9.26 -8.88
N ALA A 2 12.31 -8.44 -9.78
CA ALA A 2 12.00 -8.54 -11.22
C ALA A 2 12.29 -9.92 -11.84
N ALA A 3 13.44 -10.52 -11.51
CA ALA A 3 13.77 -11.88 -11.98
C ALA A 3 12.75 -12.92 -11.50
N TRP A 4 12.48 -12.95 -10.20
CA TRP A 4 11.46 -13.82 -9.62
C TRP A 4 10.08 -13.66 -10.28
N LEU A 5 9.63 -12.42 -10.53
CA LEU A 5 8.35 -12.18 -11.23
C LEU A 5 8.34 -12.78 -12.65
N ARG A 6 9.46 -12.74 -13.37
CA ARG A 6 9.56 -13.38 -14.69
C ARG A 6 9.55 -14.90 -14.60
N ASP A 7 10.18 -15.46 -13.57
CA ASP A 7 10.15 -16.91 -13.33
C ASP A 7 8.73 -17.41 -13.03
N GLU A 8 7.90 -16.57 -12.40
CA GLU A 8 6.45 -16.79 -12.21
C GLU A 8 5.60 -16.48 -13.46
N GLY A 9 6.21 -16.08 -14.57
CA GLY A 9 5.53 -15.82 -15.86
C GLY A 9 5.02 -14.40 -16.08
N TYR A 10 5.33 -13.44 -15.19
CA TYR A 10 4.93 -12.04 -15.36
C TYR A 10 5.91 -11.26 -16.25
N ARG A 11 5.38 -10.33 -17.05
CA ARG A 11 6.19 -9.39 -17.85
C ARG A 11 6.76 -8.29 -16.97
N ALA A 12 7.94 -8.54 -16.38
CA ALA A 12 8.57 -7.66 -15.40
C ALA A 12 10.02 -7.28 -15.73
N LEU A 13 10.34 -5.98 -15.66
CA LEU A 13 11.71 -5.46 -15.86
C LEU A 13 12.21 -4.64 -14.66
N PRO A 14 13.52 -4.66 -14.37
CA PRO A 14 14.12 -3.84 -13.32
C PRO A 14 14.41 -2.41 -13.79
N TYR A 15 14.44 -1.46 -12.86
CA TYR A 15 14.95 -0.12 -13.09
C TYR A 15 15.68 0.42 -11.85
N HIS A 16 16.99 0.67 -11.98
CA HIS A 16 17.78 1.29 -10.92
C HIS A 16 19.06 1.91 -11.49
N ALA A 17 19.72 2.77 -10.70
CA ALA A 17 20.94 3.47 -11.11
C ALA A 17 22.13 2.56 -11.46
N GLY A 18 22.13 1.31 -10.99
CA GLY A 18 23.16 0.32 -11.36
C GLY A 18 23.02 -0.31 -12.76
N LEU A 19 21.95 0.00 -13.51
CA LEU A 19 21.80 -0.45 -14.90
C LEU A 19 22.49 0.52 -15.86
N ALA A 20 22.97 0.01 -17.01
CA ALA A 20 23.45 0.86 -18.09
C ALA A 20 22.33 1.78 -18.62
N ASP A 21 22.67 2.99 -19.06
CA ASP A 21 21.68 3.99 -19.51
C ASP A 21 20.81 3.48 -20.66
N GLU A 22 21.39 2.75 -21.62
CA GLU A 22 20.64 2.11 -22.71
C GLU A 22 19.62 1.09 -22.19
N GLU A 23 19.97 0.30 -21.17
CA GLU A 23 19.05 -0.66 -20.55
C GLU A 23 17.95 0.05 -19.76
N ARG A 24 18.28 1.12 -19.03
CA ARG A 24 17.30 1.94 -18.32
C ARG A 24 16.26 2.54 -19.27
N HIS A 25 16.71 3.14 -20.38
CA HIS A 25 15.81 3.71 -21.38
C HIS A 25 14.92 2.63 -22.02
N ARG A 26 15.49 1.49 -22.44
CA ARG A 26 14.70 0.39 -23.00
C ARG A 26 13.63 -0.12 -22.05
N ASN A 27 13.96 -0.31 -20.76
CA ASN A 27 13.00 -0.81 -19.78
C ASN A 27 11.91 0.23 -19.47
N GLN A 28 12.26 1.52 -19.45
CA GLN A 28 11.29 2.60 -19.29
C GLN A 28 10.34 2.70 -20.49
N ASP A 29 10.86 2.65 -21.71
CA ASP A 29 10.06 2.70 -22.94
C ASP A 29 9.12 1.50 -23.03
N ALA A 30 9.61 0.30 -22.72
CA ALA A 30 8.78 -0.91 -22.67
C ALA A 30 7.62 -0.77 -21.66
N PHE A 31 7.84 -0.08 -20.54
CA PHE A 31 6.78 0.19 -19.57
C PHE A 31 5.79 1.27 -20.05
N LEU A 32 6.27 2.33 -20.70
CA LEU A 32 5.42 3.38 -21.26
C LEU A 32 4.56 2.87 -22.44
N ASN A 33 5.09 1.93 -23.22
CA ASN A 33 4.44 1.39 -24.41
C ASN A 33 3.50 0.20 -24.14
N GLU A 34 3.30 -0.20 -22.88
CA GLU A 34 2.53 -1.39 -22.47
C GLU A 34 3.12 -2.73 -22.97
N ASP A 35 4.42 -2.78 -23.29
CA ASP A 35 5.11 -4.02 -23.68
C ASP A 35 5.38 -4.92 -22.46
N ILE A 36 5.48 -4.31 -21.28
CA ILE A 36 5.53 -4.99 -19.98
C ILE A 36 4.46 -4.49 -19.03
N ASP A 37 4.11 -5.32 -18.05
CA ASP A 37 3.06 -5.02 -17.06
C ASP A 37 3.64 -4.43 -15.77
N ILE A 38 4.84 -4.86 -15.38
CA ILE A 38 5.43 -4.55 -14.08
C ILE A 38 6.83 -3.98 -14.25
N ILE A 39 7.08 -2.82 -13.65
CA ILE A 39 8.43 -2.27 -13.50
C ILE A 39 8.82 -2.27 -12.03
N VAL A 40 9.94 -2.90 -11.72
CA VAL A 40 10.47 -3.00 -10.36
C VAL A 40 11.58 -1.98 -10.22
N ALA A 41 11.34 -0.96 -9.41
CA ALA A 41 12.22 0.20 -9.37
C ALA A 41 12.69 0.58 -7.96
N THR A 42 13.85 1.25 -7.90
CA THR A 42 14.25 2.05 -6.73
C THR A 42 13.75 3.49 -6.88
N VAL A 43 13.94 4.33 -5.85
CA VAL A 43 13.56 5.76 -5.84
C VAL A 43 14.08 6.52 -7.08
N ALA A 44 15.16 6.05 -7.71
CA ALA A 44 15.73 6.61 -8.94
C ALA A 44 14.76 6.68 -10.13
N PHE A 45 13.65 5.92 -10.13
CA PHE A 45 12.66 5.91 -11.20
C PHE A 45 11.61 7.03 -11.08
N GLY A 46 11.56 7.73 -9.94
CA GLY A 46 10.46 8.65 -9.64
C GLY A 46 10.41 9.94 -10.48
N MET A 47 11.51 10.44 -11.01
CA MET A 47 11.49 11.83 -11.51
C MET A 47 11.02 12.02 -12.96
N GLY A 48 10.55 10.98 -13.68
CA GLY A 48 10.33 11.13 -15.14
C GLY A 48 9.24 10.29 -15.80
N ILE A 49 8.35 9.65 -15.05
CA ILE A 49 7.31 8.78 -15.64
C ILE A 49 5.94 9.37 -15.47
N ASP A 50 5.31 9.62 -16.62
CA ASP A 50 3.97 10.15 -16.76
C ASP A 50 3.06 9.16 -17.51
N ARG A 51 2.93 7.96 -16.95
CA ARG A 51 1.97 6.97 -17.41
C ARG A 51 0.70 7.11 -16.59
N SER A 52 -0.42 7.45 -17.25
CA SER A 52 -1.65 7.79 -16.54
C SER A 52 -2.40 6.57 -15.96
N ASP A 53 -2.18 5.40 -16.54
CA ASP A 53 -2.97 4.17 -16.34
C ASP A 53 -2.29 3.15 -15.41
N VAL A 54 -1.42 3.60 -14.49
CA VAL A 54 -0.81 2.70 -13.49
C VAL A 54 -1.88 2.23 -12.51
N ARG A 55 -2.17 0.93 -12.50
CA ARG A 55 -3.23 0.33 -11.66
C ARG A 55 -2.79 -0.05 -10.26
N PHE A 56 -1.50 -0.21 -10.02
CA PHE A 56 -0.99 -0.44 -8.68
C PHE A 56 0.42 0.10 -8.48
N VAL A 57 0.72 0.49 -7.24
CA VAL A 57 2.07 0.79 -6.76
C VAL A 57 2.31 -0.04 -5.50
N ILE A 58 3.34 -0.89 -5.52
CA ILE A 58 3.70 -1.75 -4.39
C ILE A 58 5.05 -1.29 -3.85
N HIS A 59 5.06 -0.84 -2.60
CA HIS A 59 6.27 -0.58 -1.84
C HIS A 59 6.70 -1.88 -1.15
N ALA A 60 7.70 -2.55 -1.74
CA ALA A 60 8.30 -3.77 -1.18
C ALA A 60 9.26 -3.50 -0.01
N GLY A 61 9.54 -2.23 0.27
CA GLY A 61 10.19 -1.76 1.48
C GLY A 61 9.65 -0.36 1.83
N ALA A 62 9.67 -0.03 3.11
CA ALA A 62 9.12 1.25 3.56
C ALA A 62 9.87 2.45 2.97
N PRO A 63 9.17 3.50 2.47
CA PRO A 63 9.79 4.78 2.13
C PRO A 63 10.41 5.46 3.35
N ARG A 64 11.31 6.41 3.11
CA ARG A 64 11.98 7.16 4.19
C ARG A 64 11.11 8.24 4.85
N SER A 65 9.97 8.57 4.25
CA SER A 65 9.02 9.55 4.79
C SER A 65 7.66 9.46 4.08
N LEU A 66 6.64 10.12 4.64
CA LEU A 66 5.30 10.19 4.04
C LEU A 66 5.28 10.99 2.74
N GLU A 67 6.17 11.97 2.57
CA GLU A 67 6.33 12.72 1.31
C GLU A 67 6.78 11.81 0.17
N HIS A 68 7.76 10.93 0.43
CA HIS A 68 8.21 9.95 -0.55
C HIS A 68 7.09 8.97 -0.87
N TYR A 69 6.44 8.41 0.16
CA TYR A 69 5.32 7.52 -0.03
C TYR A 69 4.22 8.16 -0.89
N GLN A 70 3.80 9.39 -0.59
CA GLN A 70 2.75 10.10 -1.33
C GLN A 70 3.16 10.40 -2.78
N GLN A 71 4.41 10.79 -3.02
CA GLN A 71 4.91 11.05 -4.38
C GLN A 71 5.00 9.77 -5.20
N GLU A 72 5.40 8.66 -4.58
CA GLU A 72 5.56 7.35 -5.21
C GLU A 72 4.20 6.69 -5.48
N SER A 73 3.32 6.63 -4.47
CA SER A 73 1.96 6.09 -4.57
C SER A 73 1.08 6.92 -5.49
N GLY A 74 1.25 8.25 -5.52
CA GLY A 74 0.51 9.19 -6.38
C GLY A 74 0.78 9.05 -7.89
N ARG A 75 1.57 8.07 -8.31
CA ARG A 75 1.69 7.65 -9.71
C ARG A 75 0.55 6.75 -10.15
N ALA A 76 -0.10 6.08 -9.21
CA ALA A 76 -1.22 5.22 -9.48
C ALA A 76 -2.47 6.05 -9.86
N GLY A 77 -3.26 5.59 -10.83
CA GLY A 77 -4.62 6.10 -11.06
C GLY A 77 -4.74 7.56 -11.54
N ARG A 78 -3.73 8.11 -12.25
CA ARG A 78 -3.79 9.51 -12.74
C ARG A 78 -4.87 9.76 -13.80
N ASP A 79 -5.35 8.71 -14.45
CA ASP A 79 -6.51 8.75 -15.34
C ASP A 79 -7.86 8.80 -14.59
N GLY A 80 -7.84 8.77 -13.25
CA GLY A 80 -9.02 8.82 -12.39
C GLY A 80 -9.73 7.48 -12.20
N LEU A 81 -9.21 6.39 -12.79
CA LEU A 81 -9.71 5.04 -12.53
C LEU A 81 -9.13 4.47 -11.23
N GLU A 82 -9.75 3.41 -10.73
CA GLU A 82 -9.29 2.71 -9.54
C GLU A 82 -7.83 2.26 -9.65
N ALA A 83 -7.10 2.41 -8.54
CA ALA A 83 -5.75 1.94 -8.41
C ALA A 83 -5.43 1.60 -6.96
N GLU A 84 -4.55 0.62 -6.74
CA GLU A 84 -4.18 0.12 -5.42
C GLU A 84 -2.76 0.54 -5.03
N CYS A 85 -2.62 1.11 -3.83
CA CYS A 85 -1.32 1.44 -3.25
C CYS A 85 -1.08 0.51 -2.06
N LEU A 86 -0.11 -0.40 -2.21
CA LEU A 86 0.22 -1.39 -1.19
C LEU A 86 1.58 -1.08 -0.58
N LEU A 87 1.65 -1.04 0.75
CA LEU A 87 2.90 -1.04 1.50
C LEU A 87 3.08 -2.39 2.19
N ILE A 88 4.12 -3.14 1.79
CA ILE A 88 4.54 -4.33 2.52
C ILE A 88 5.36 -3.85 3.71
N TYR A 89 4.71 -3.73 4.86
CA TYR A 89 5.32 -3.21 6.07
C TYR A 89 6.24 -4.24 6.74
N SER A 90 7.44 -3.79 7.11
CA SER A 90 8.34 -4.50 8.02
C SER A 90 9.05 -3.49 8.92
N PRO A 91 9.04 -3.66 10.26
CA PRO A 91 9.80 -2.81 11.18
C PRO A 91 11.30 -2.82 10.87
N ALA A 92 11.81 -3.92 10.29
CA ALA A 92 13.20 -4.06 9.91
C ALA A 92 13.63 -3.03 8.84
N ASP A 93 12.70 -2.52 8.03
CA ASP A 93 13.04 -1.52 7.01
C ASP A 93 13.37 -0.17 7.63
N PHE A 94 12.69 0.22 8.72
CA PHE A 94 13.00 1.45 9.45
C PHE A 94 14.32 1.34 10.21
N MET A 95 14.72 0.14 10.67
CA MET A 95 16.07 -0.08 11.21
C MET A 95 17.13 0.09 10.12
N LYS A 96 16.91 -0.50 8.93
CA LYS A 96 17.85 -0.34 7.80
C LYS A 96 18.03 1.13 7.44
N TRP A 97 16.95 1.90 7.38
CA TRP A 97 17.03 3.34 7.13
C TRP A 97 17.84 4.08 8.19
N ARG A 98 17.60 3.81 9.48
CA ARG A 98 18.38 4.41 10.58
C ARG A 98 19.87 4.15 10.43
N VAL A 99 20.26 2.88 10.20
CA VAL A 99 21.66 2.48 10.02
C VAL A 99 22.27 3.16 8.79
N MET A 100 21.57 3.16 7.65
CA MET A 100 22.06 3.79 6.42
C MET A 100 22.26 5.30 6.58
N LEU A 101 21.30 5.99 7.18
CA LEU A 101 21.39 7.43 7.44
C LEU A 101 22.51 7.75 8.44
N GLU A 102 22.70 6.92 9.47
CA GLU A 102 23.79 7.11 10.42
C GLU A 102 25.17 6.93 9.77
N GLN A 103 25.33 5.88 8.96
CA GLN A 103 26.55 5.62 8.19
C GLN A 103 26.88 6.76 7.21
N ASN A 104 25.86 7.38 6.62
CA ASN A 104 26.02 8.51 5.70
C ASN A 104 26.16 9.86 6.42
N GLY A 105 26.05 9.92 7.75
CA GLY A 105 26.05 11.18 8.50
C GLY A 105 24.80 12.04 8.30
N GLU A 106 23.71 11.45 7.79
CA GLU A 106 22.44 12.11 7.46
C GLU A 106 21.38 11.96 8.55
N LEU A 107 21.64 11.17 9.60
CA LEU A 107 20.70 10.93 10.70
C LEU A 107 20.61 12.13 11.66
N THR A 108 19.85 13.13 11.22
CA THR A 108 19.44 14.31 12.01
C THR A 108 18.13 14.07 12.74
N ASP A 109 17.80 14.90 13.74
CA ASP A 109 16.51 14.83 14.43
C ASP A 109 15.31 15.00 13.49
N ALA A 110 15.45 15.81 12.45
CA ALA A 110 14.43 15.97 11.41
C ALA A 110 14.21 14.65 10.64
N THR A 111 15.28 14.00 10.18
CA THR A 111 15.15 12.70 9.47
C THR A 111 14.63 11.58 10.37
N ARG A 112 15.01 11.56 11.66
CA ARG A 112 14.43 10.65 12.65
C ARG A 112 12.92 10.87 12.78
N GLN A 113 12.47 12.12 12.76
CA GLN A 113 11.06 12.45 12.83
C GLN A 113 10.29 11.98 11.59
N LEU A 114 10.84 12.19 10.39
CA LEU A 114 10.22 11.72 9.14
C LEU A 114 10.04 10.20 9.11
N LEU A 115 11.05 9.43 9.54
CA LEU A 115 10.96 7.98 9.65
C LEU A 115 9.89 7.55 10.65
N ARG A 116 9.82 8.22 11.82
CA ARG A 116 8.79 7.95 12.82
C ARG A 116 7.38 8.22 12.31
N GLU A 117 7.16 9.28 11.54
CA GLU A 117 5.84 9.57 10.98
C GLU A 117 5.44 8.53 9.90
N MET A 118 6.39 8.05 9.09
CA MET A 118 6.12 6.97 8.15
C MET A 118 5.80 5.63 8.86
N GLU A 119 6.53 5.31 9.94
CA GLU A 119 6.26 4.14 10.77
C GLU A 119 4.88 4.25 11.46
N ARG A 120 4.54 5.43 11.97
CA ARG A 120 3.21 5.74 12.53
C ARG A 120 2.11 5.52 11.51
N TYR A 121 2.27 6.03 10.29
CA TYR A 121 1.28 5.82 9.24
C TYR A 121 1.04 4.33 8.95
N ALA A 122 2.11 3.53 8.87
CA ALA A 122 2.01 2.10 8.58
C ALA A 122 1.34 1.30 9.70
N THR A 123 1.55 1.69 10.96
CA THR A 123 1.06 0.96 12.15
C THR A 123 -0.25 1.51 12.72
N ARG A 124 -0.65 2.74 12.42
CA ARG A 124 -1.84 3.37 13.01
C ARG A 124 -3.11 2.58 12.67
N VAL A 125 -4.05 2.53 13.61
CA VAL A 125 -5.41 2.04 13.36
C VAL A 125 -6.30 3.24 13.04
N GLY A 126 -6.70 3.39 11.78
CA GLY A 126 -7.54 4.49 11.30
C GLY A 126 -7.49 4.67 9.79
N CYS A 127 -8.34 5.57 9.27
CA CYS A 127 -8.41 5.88 7.85
C CYS A 127 -7.05 6.40 7.32
N ARG A 128 -6.48 5.69 6.33
CA ARG A 128 -5.18 6.03 5.72
C ARG A 128 -5.20 7.38 5.01
N HIS A 129 -6.28 7.65 4.25
CA HIS A 129 -6.43 8.89 3.50
C HIS A 129 -6.51 10.10 4.44
N ARG A 130 -7.33 10.00 5.51
CA ARG A 130 -7.43 11.03 6.54
C ARG A 130 -6.06 11.36 7.12
N HIS A 131 -5.28 10.33 7.48
CA HIS A 131 -3.94 10.55 8.03
C HIS A 131 -3.01 11.27 7.04
N LEU A 132 -3.00 10.87 5.77
CA LEU A 132 -2.21 11.55 4.75
C LEU A 132 -2.63 13.01 4.57
N ALA A 133 -3.93 13.28 4.44
CA ALA A 133 -4.46 14.65 4.30
C ALA A 133 -4.06 15.53 5.51
N GLU A 134 -4.29 15.04 6.73
CA GLU A 134 -3.95 15.76 7.96
C GLU A 134 -2.43 16.00 8.10
N TYR A 135 -1.60 15.03 7.68
CA TYR A 135 -0.15 15.18 7.68
C TYR A 135 0.31 16.34 6.80
N PHE A 136 -0.30 16.53 5.64
CA PHE A 136 0.00 17.64 4.72
C PHE A 136 -0.72 18.96 5.07
N GLY A 137 -1.45 19.00 6.20
CA GLY A 137 -2.14 20.19 6.68
C GLY A 137 -3.56 20.38 6.16
N ASP A 138 -4.08 19.43 5.37
CA ASP A 138 -5.45 19.46 4.90
C ASP A 138 -6.41 18.84 5.92
N ARG A 139 -7.61 19.43 6.03
CA ARG A 139 -8.69 18.82 6.81
C ARG A 139 -9.42 17.80 5.94
N TYR A 140 -9.49 16.55 6.41
CA TYR A 140 -10.35 15.54 5.79
C TYR A 140 -11.73 15.53 6.46
N PRO A 141 -12.80 16.00 5.80
CA PRO A 141 -14.10 16.21 6.44
C PRO A 141 -14.85 14.90 6.72
N GLU A 142 -14.58 13.85 5.96
CA GLU A 142 -15.29 12.56 6.03
C GLU A 142 -14.71 11.65 7.12
N ASP A 143 -15.56 10.79 7.69
CA ASP A 143 -15.18 9.78 8.69
C ASP A 143 -14.46 8.56 8.13
N ALA A 144 -14.73 8.23 6.87
CA ALA A 144 -14.12 7.12 6.18
C ALA A 144 -13.89 7.48 4.71
N CYS A 145 -12.75 7.06 4.16
CA CYS A 145 -12.50 7.21 2.72
C CYS A 145 -13.20 6.14 1.87
N GLY A 146 -13.67 5.06 2.49
CA GLY A 146 -14.32 3.93 1.80
C GLY A 146 -13.41 3.16 0.83
N ALA A 147 -12.08 3.33 0.93
CA ALA A 147 -11.14 2.76 -0.04
C ALA A 147 -9.80 2.27 0.52
N CYS A 148 -9.51 2.46 1.81
CA CYS A 148 -8.29 1.93 2.45
C CYS A 148 -8.59 0.69 3.30
N ASP A 149 -7.57 -0.12 3.59
CA ASP A 149 -7.61 -1.32 4.44
C ASP A 149 -8.46 -1.14 5.72
N TYR A 150 -8.30 -0.02 6.42
CA TYR A 150 -9.10 0.28 7.61
C TYR A 150 -10.59 0.51 7.27
N CYS A 151 -10.89 1.31 6.25
CA CYS A 151 -12.27 1.62 5.87
C CYS A 151 -12.95 0.47 5.10
N LEU A 152 -12.17 -0.45 4.55
CA LEU A 152 -12.62 -1.67 3.89
C LEU A 152 -12.76 -2.86 4.86
N ASP A 153 -12.72 -2.59 6.16
CA ASP A 153 -12.87 -3.60 7.23
C ASP A 153 -11.87 -4.76 7.09
N GLU A 154 -10.66 -4.49 6.57
CA GLU A 154 -9.58 -5.49 6.46
C GLU A 154 -8.80 -5.61 7.79
N LEU A 155 -9.05 -4.72 8.74
CA LEU A 155 -8.50 -4.76 10.09
C LEU A 155 -9.56 -5.23 11.11
N GLU A 156 -9.14 -6.02 12.08
CA GLU A 156 -9.97 -6.49 13.19
C GLU A 156 -9.53 -5.78 14.48
N PRO A 157 -10.37 -4.91 15.05
CA PRO A 157 -10.09 -4.29 16.34
C PRO A 157 -9.90 -5.35 17.43
N ALA A 158 -8.93 -5.14 18.30
CA ALA A 158 -8.75 -5.95 19.51
C ALA A 158 -9.95 -5.75 20.45
N ALA A 159 -10.53 -6.83 20.98
CA ALA A 159 -11.73 -6.77 21.81
C ALA A 159 -11.58 -5.92 23.10
N ALA A 160 -10.37 -5.87 23.68
CA ALA A 160 -10.07 -5.10 24.89
C ALA A 160 -8.70 -4.41 24.74
N PRO A 161 -8.59 -3.35 23.91
CA PRO A 161 -7.31 -2.79 23.48
C PRO A 161 -6.51 -2.20 24.64
N VAL A 162 -7.19 -1.54 25.59
CA VAL A 162 -6.57 -1.02 26.82
C VAL A 162 -5.98 -2.14 27.68
N VAL A 163 -6.75 -3.20 27.94
CA VAL A 163 -6.27 -4.34 28.75
C VAL A 163 -5.10 -5.04 28.05
N LEU A 164 -5.21 -5.25 26.75
CA LEU A 164 -4.14 -5.83 25.93
C LEU A 164 -2.85 -4.99 26.00
N ALA A 165 -2.95 -3.67 25.85
CA ALA A 165 -1.83 -2.76 25.99
C ALA A 165 -1.21 -2.81 27.38
N ARG A 166 -2.03 -2.79 28.44
CA ARG A 166 -1.56 -2.91 29.83
C ARG A 166 -0.82 -4.23 30.05
N LYS A 167 -1.30 -5.36 29.51
CA LYS A 167 -0.57 -6.65 29.58
C LYS A 167 0.83 -6.54 28.96
N ILE A 168 0.95 -5.92 27.78
CA ILE A 168 2.22 -5.73 27.09
C ILE A 168 3.16 -4.80 27.88
N LEU A 169 2.68 -3.61 28.27
CA LEU A 169 3.44 -2.62 29.05
C LEU A 169 3.92 -3.21 30.39
N SER A 170 3.04 -3.93 31.07
CA SER A 170 3.30 -4.67 32.31
C SER A 170 4.42 -5.72 32.14
N CYS A 171 4.47 -6.40 30.99
CA CYS A 171 5.54 -7.34 30.67
C CYS A 171 6.86 -6.63 30.41
N VAL A 172 6.86 -5.57 29.59
CA VAL A 172 8.05 -4.73 29.31
C VAL A 172 8.69 -4.23 30.61
N ALA A 173 7.88 -3.76 31.57
CA ALA A 173 8.33 -3.37 32.89
C ALA A 173 8.98 -4.52 33.67
N ARG A 174 8.32 -5.69 33.72
CA ARG A 174 8.77 -6.86 34.50
C ARG A 174 10.00 -7.55 33.96
N VAL A 175 10.19 -7.54 32.64
CA VAL A 175 11.45 -8.00 32.02
C VAL A 175 12.57 -6.97 32.15
N GLY A 176 12.35 -5.87 32.89
CA GLY A 176 13.35 -4.87 33.23
C GLY A 176 13.72 -3.92 32.10
N GLN A 177 12.89 -3.81 31.06
CA GLN A 177 13.11 -2.91 29.91
C GLN A 177 14.49 -3.11 29.24
N ARG A 178 14.90 -4.38 29.10
CA ARG A 178 16.20 -4.80 28.52
C ARG A 178 16.06 -5.69 27.29
N PHE A 179 14.84 -5.84 26.80
CA PHE A 179 14.51 -6.82 25.77
C PHE A 179 13.65 -6.22 24.66
N GLY A 180 13.86 -6.71 23.45
CA GLY A 180 13.05 -6.37 22.28
C GLY A 180 11.75 -7.18 22.17
N ALA A 181 10.97 -6.85 21.14
CA ALA A 181 9.63 -7.41 20.89
C ALA A 181 9.58 -8.94 20.84
N THR A 182 10.60 -9.59 20.28
CA THR A 182 10.67 -11.07 20.19
C THR A 182 10.65 -11.75 21.56
N HIS A 183 11.42 -11.25 22.52
CA HIS A 183 11.47 -11.85 23.85
C HIS A 183 10.22 -11.52 24.65
N VAL A 184 9.75 -10.26 24.59
CA VAL A 184 8.50 -9.83 25.25
C VAL A 184 7.31 -10.65 24.74
N SER A 185 7.22 -10.86 23.42
CA SER A 185 6.21 -11.73 22.82
C SER A 185 6.30 -13.17 23.32
N SER A 186 7.52 -13.71 23.44
CA SER A 186 7.73 -15.09 23.94
C SER A 186 7.25 -15.24 25.39
N VAL A 187 7.55 -14.26 26.27
CA VAL A 187 7.07 -14.26 27.65
C VAL A 187 5.55 -14.16 27.70
N LEU A 188 4.95 -13.19 27.02
CA LEU A 188 3.49 -12.98 27.02
C LEU A 188 2.71 -14.20 26.52
N ARG A 189 3.27 -14.95 25.56
CA ARG A 189 2.66 -16.17 25.04
C ARG A 189 2.91 -17.42 25.87
N GLY A 190 3.77 -17.34 26.88
CA GLY A 190 4.12 -18.50 27.69
C GLY A 190 5.11 -19.45 27.00
N HIS A 191 5.87 -18.98 26.01
CA HIS A 191 6.86 -19.78 25.31
C HIS A 191 8.13 -19.93 26.14
N THR A 192 8.46 -21.17 26.50
CA THR A 192 9.58 -21.48 27.40
C THR A 192 10.89 -21.71 26.62
N SER A 193 11.48 -20.65 26.08
CA SER A 193 12.83 -20.72 25.49
C SER A 193 13.93 -20.78 26.55
N ASP A 194 15.14 -21.21 26.17
CA ASP A 194 16.30 -21.24 27.07
C ASP A 194 16.58 -19.85 27.66
N GLN A 195 16.42 -18.78 26.87
CA GLN A 195 16.59 -17.41 27.34
C GLN A 195 15.55 -16.99 28.38
N VAL A 196 14.31 -17.47 28.26
CA VAL A 196 13.23 -17.21 29.23
C VAL A 196 13.51 -17.93 30.54
N ARG A 197 13.87 -19.22 30.50
CA ARG A 197 14.20 -20.02 31.70
C ARG A 197 15.42 -19.51 32.43
N ALA A 198 16.50 -19.22 31.70
CA ALA A 198 17.76 -18.75 32.29
C ALA A 198 17.58 -17.46 33.11
N ARG A 199 16.56 -16.66 32.77
CA ARG A 199 16.23 -15.40 33.44
C ARG A 199 15.03 -15.51 34.39
N ARG A 200 14.46 -16.71 34.54
CA ARG A 200 13.25 -17.00 35.32
C ARG A 200 12.04 -16.16 34.89
N HIS A 201 11.98 -15.78 33.62
CA HIS A 201 10.86 -14.99 33.09
C HIS A 201 9.58 -15.82 32.92
N ASP A 202 9.70 -17.15 32.95
CA ASP A 202 8.60 -18.11 33.08
C ASP A 202 7.87 -18.02 34.43
N GLN A 203 8.47 -17.39 35.44
CA GLN A 203 7.89 -17.19 36.77
C GLN A 203 7.19 -15.83 36.92
N LEU A 204 7.28 -14.96 35.91
CA LEU A 204 6.66 -13.64 35.96
C LEU A 204 5.13 -13.76 35.85
N SER A 205 4.41 -12.90 36.57
CA SER A 205 2.93 -12.84 36.48
C SER A 205 2.40 -12.46 35.09
N THR A 206 3.29 -12.01 34.19
CA THR A 206 2.96 -11.70 32.79
C THR A 206 3.18 -12.86 31.83
N PHE A 207 3.76 -13.97 32.31
CA PHE A 207 3.99 -15.15 31.50
C PHE A 207 2.67 -15.79 31.09
N GLY A 208 2.48 -16.03 29.79
CA GLY A 208 1.27 -16.69 29.26
C GLY A 208 -0.01 -15.84 29.27
N LEU A 209 0.03 -14.53 29.59
CA LEU A 209 -1.15 -13.67 29.60
C LEU A 209 -1.83 -13.50 28.23
N LEU A 210 -1.15 -13.86 27.14
CA LEU A 210 -1.59 -13.84 25.75
C LEU A 210 -1.32 -15.19 25.06
N ALA A 211 -1.52 -16.32 25.77
CA ALA A 211 -1.28 -17.66 25.24
C ALA A 211 -2.07 -17.97 23.95
N ASP A 212 -3.29 -17.42 23.83
CA ASP A 212 -4.19 -17.65 22.69
C ASP A 212 -3.81 -16.84 21.43
N ALA A 213 -2.92 -15.85 21.56
CA ALA A 213 -2.44 -15.08 20.43
C ALA A 213 -1.22 -15.75 19.77
N SER A 214 -1.00 -15.49 18.48
CA SER A 214 0.23 -15.86 17.78
C SER A 214 1.38 -14.87 18.09
N ASN A 215 2.63 -15.30 17.85
CA ASN A 215 3.80 -14.41 18.00
C ASN A 215 3.73 -13.21 17.06
N THR A 216 3.18 -13.41 15.87
CA THR A 216 3.01 -12.34 14.88
C THR A 216 2.02 -11.29 15.38
N GLU A 217 0.91 -11.71 15.97
CA GLU A 217 -0.08 -10.78 16.52
C GLU A 217 0.45 -9.98 17.71
N VAL A 218 1.12 -10.64 18.66
CA VAL A 218 1.67 -9.94 19.83
C VAL A 218 2.74 -8.93 19.41
N ARG A 219 3.60 -9.27 18.42
CA ARG A 219 4.56 -8.32 17.85
C ARG A 219 3.87 -7.15 17.14
N ALA A 220 2.84 -7.41 16.34
CA ALA A 220 2.08 -6.35 15.68
C ALA A 220 1.43 -5.37 16.69
N TYR A 221 0.96 -5.87 17.85
CA TYR A 221 0.46 -4.99 18.92
C TYR A 221 1.58 -4.19 19.61
N ILE A 222 2.75 -4.79 19.82
CA ILE A 222 3.92 -4.08 20.35
C ILE A 222 4.33 -2.94 19.38
N GLU A 223 4.37 -3.22 18.08
CA GLU A 223 4.71 -2.25 17.04
C GLU A 223 3.71 -1.09 17.00
N GLN A 224 2.41 -1.38 17.10
CA GLN A 224 1.38 -0.35 17.27
C GLN A 224 1.60 0.51 18.52
N LEU A 225 1.97 -0.09 19.65
CA LEU A 225 2.25 0.66 20.87
C LEU A 225 3.51 1.52 20.76
N VAL A 226 4.50 1.11 19.98
CA VAL A 226 5.66 1.95 19.64
C VAL A 226 5.23 3.13 18.77
N GLY A 227 4.51 2.87 17.66
CA GLY A 227 4.02 3.93 16.77
C GLY A 227 3.13 4.95 17.49
N LEU A 228 2.22 4.48 18.35
CA LEU A 228 1.31 5.30 19.17
C LEU A 228 2.01 6.00 20.35
N GLY A 229 3.31 5.73 20.58
CA GLY A 229 4.14 6.37 21.59
C GLY A 229 3.91 5.89 23.03
N PHE A 230 3.31 4.72 23.23
CA PHE A 230 3.21 4.08 24.56
C PHE A 230 4.48 3.30 24.93
N LEU A 231 5.21 2.83 23.92
CA LEU A 231 6.53 2.24 24.07
C LEU A 231 7.55 3.09 23.31
N ASN A 232 8.73 3.21 23.89
CA ASN A 232 9.92 3.68 23.22
C ASN A 232 10.76 2.46 22.80
N GLN A 233 11.50 2.63 21.72
CA GLN A 233 12.44 1.63 21.24
C GLN A 233 13.79 2.31 21.02
N THR A 234 14.88 1.66 21.44
CA THR A 234 16.23 2.18 21.18
C THR A 234 16.60 2.08 19.71
N ASP A 235 17.58 2.88 19.28
CA ASP A 235 18.09 2.91 17.90
C ASP A 235 19.20 1.87 17.63
N ASP A 236 19.49 0.99 18.60
CA ASP A 236 20.54 -0.01 18.51
C ASP A 236 20.22 -1.12 17.49
N ALA A 237 21.25 -1.81 16.98
CA ALA A 237 21.10 -3.01 16.12
C ALA A 237 20.22 -4.11 16.75
N TYR A 238 20.11 -4.13 18.09
CA TYR A 238 19.20 -4.97 18.85
C TYR A 238 18.26 -4.09 19.69
N PRO A 239 17.15 -3.63 19.10
CA PRO A 239 16.34 -2.61 19.74
C PRO A 239 15.64 -3.12 21.01
N VAL A 240 15.75 -2.34 22.08
CA VAL A 240 15.15 -2.64 23.38
C VAL A 240 13.88 -1.83 23.59
N LEU A 241 12.85 -2.46 24.16
CA LEU A 241 11.59 -1.80 24.50
C LEU A 241 11.65 -1.17 25.89
N MET A 242 11.20 0.09 25.97
CA MET A 242 11.11 0.86 27.21
C MET A 242 9.72 1.50 27.31
N LEU A 243 9.22 1.69 28.53
CA LEU A 243 8.00 2.46 28.75
C LEU A 243 8.25 3.94 28.42
N SER A 244 7.31 4.54 27.70
CA SER A 244 7.24 6.00 27.59
C SER A 244 6.47 6.59 28.79
N ALA A 245 6.46 7.92 28.92
CA ALA A 245 5.60 8.60 29.91
C ALA A 245 4.11 8.24 29.71
N LYS A 246 3.66 8.20 28.46
CA LYS A 246 2.30 7.82 28.05
C LYS A 246 2.00 6.34 28.37
N GLY A 247 2.97 5.45 28.16
CA GLY A 247 2.87 4.04 28.55
C GLY A 247 2.75 3.85 30.06
N LEU A 248 3.53 4.60 30.83
CA LEU A 248 3.49 4.56 32.28
C LEU A 248 2.16 5.08 32.84
N GLU A 249 1.60 6.12 32.22
CA GLU A 249 0.27 6.66 32.56
C GLU A 249 -0.81 5.59 32.37
N LEU A 250 -0.88 4.97 31.19
CA LEU A 250 -1.84 3.88 30.90
C LEU A 250 -1.67 2.67 31.83
N LEU A 251 -0.44 2.38 32.24
CA LEU A 251 -0.16 1.27 33.15
C LEU A 251 -0.73 1.55 34.55
N LYS A 252 -0.67 2.81 35.02
CA LYS A 252 -1.17 3.24 36.34
C LYS A 252 -2.67 3.43 36.36
N ASP A 253 -3.24 3.99 35.30
CA ASP A 253 -4.66 4.30 35.16
C ASP A 253 -5.19 3.81 33.81
N GLU A 254 -6.09 2.83 33.81
CA GLU A 254 -6.73 2.33 32.59
C GLU A 254 -7.63 3.34 31.89
N THR A 255 -8.13 4.33 32.60
CA THR A 255 -9.06 5.32 32.03
C THR A 255 -8.34 6.44 31.29
N SER A 256 -7.04 6.64 31.57
CA SER A 256 -6.21 7.69 30.98
C SER A 256 -6.16 7.69 29.45
N HIS A 257 -6.30 6.53 28.81
CA HIS A 257 -6.34 6.38 27.35
C HIS A 257 -7.51 5.47 26.90
N ALA A 258 -8.72 5.71 27.40
CA ALA A 258 -9.91 4.91 27.07
C ALA A 258 -10.21 4.80 25.56
N GLY A 259 -9.75 5.77 24.75
CA GLY A 259 -9.87 5.76 23.28
C GLY A 259 -8.78 4.97 22.53
N LEU A 260 -7.87 4.29 23.25
CA LEU A 260 -6.83 3.48 22.61
C LEU A 260 -7.46 2.38 21.75
N THR A 261 -7.08 2.35 20.48
CA THR A 261 -7.45 1.28 19.56
C THR A 261 -6.20 0.52 19.13
N LEU A 262 -6.30 -0.80 19.12
CA LEU A 262 -5.32 -1.72 18.53
C LEU A 262 -6.08 -2.63 17.58
N ALA A 263 -5.44 -3.08 16.50
CA ALA A 263 -6.05 -3.98 15.55
C ALA A 263 -5.04 -4.99 14.99
N ARG A 264 -5.55 -6.12 14.52
CA ARG A 264 -4.76 -7.08 13.72
C ARG A 264 -5.28 -7.07 12.29
N GLN A 265 -4.45 -7.51 11.35
CA GLN A 265 -4.96 -7.82 10.01
C GLN A 265 -5.96 -8.97 10.11
N ARG A 266 -7.11 -8.83 9.44
CA ARG A 266 -8.06 -9.94 9.35
C ARG A 266 -7.43 -11.08 8.54
N PRO A 267 -7.52 -12.32 9.02
CA PRO A 267 -7.08 -13.45 8.24
C PRO A 267 -7.91 -13.56 6.95
N VAL A 268 -7.23 -13.61 5.80
CA VAL A 268 -7.87 -13.79 4.50
C VAL A 268 -8.45 -15.20 4.44
N LYS A 269 -9.78 -15.31 4.35
CA LYS A 269 -10.48 -16.58 4.09
C LYS A 269 -10.72 -16.71 2.58
N LYS A 270 -10.33 -17.84 1.98
CA LYS A 270 -10.39 -18.07 0.52
C LYS A 270 -11.75 -17.80 -0.11
N ASP A 271 -12.84 -18.01 0.62
CA ASP A 271 -14.21 -17.94 0.06
C ASP A 271 -14.97 -16.66 0.46
N THR A 272 -14.33 -15.70 1.13
CA THR A 272 -14.99 -14.45 1.51
C THR A 272 -14.77 -13.38 0.42
N PRO A 273 -15.83 -12.83 -0.18
CA PRO A 273 -15.68 -11.76 -1.16
C PRO A 273 -15.00 -10.54 -0.52
N ARG A 274 -13.93 -10.05 -1.15
CA ARG A 274 -13.22 -8.85 -0.71
C ARG A 274 -14.16 -7.64 -0.87
N MET A 275 -14.28 -6.82 0.17
CA MET A 275 -15.05 -5.59 0.08
C MET A 275 -14.34 -4.64 -0.88
N ARG A 276 -15.03 -4.22 -1.93
CA ARG A 276 -14.52 -3.28 -2.92
C ARG A 276 -14.87 -1.87 -2.51
N SER A 277 -14.04 -0.91 -2.93
CA SER A 277 -14.42 0.49 -2.79
C SER A 277 -15.65 0.81 -3.65
N ARG A 278 -16.45 1.79 -3.23
CA ARG A 278 -17.60 2.24 -4.05
C ARG A 278 -17.16 2.66 -5.45
N VAL A 279 -16.03 3.36 -5.54
CA VAL A 279 -15.47 3.84 -6.81
C VAL A 279 -15.12 2.68 -7.74
N GLU A 280 -14.51 1.61 -7.21
CA GLU A 280 -14.20 0.40 -8.00
C GLU A 280 -15.47 -0.31 -8.49
N ALA A 281 -16.51 -0.37 -7.65
CA ALA A 281 -17.78 -0.98 -8.05
C ALA A 281 -18.50 -0.17 -9.14
N GLU A 282 -18.59 1.15 -8.98
CA GLU A 282 -19.21 2.07 -9.93
C GLU A 282 -18.44 2.16 -11.25
N SER A 283 -17.10 2.09 -11.21
CA SER A 283 -16.27 2.30 -12.41
C SER A 283 -16.50 1.23 -13.48
N TRP A 284 -16.85 0.00 -13.07
CA TRP A 284 -17.12 -1.13 -13.95
C TRP A 284 -18.61 -1.38 -14.23
N GLN A 285 -19.50 -0.60 -13.64
CA GLN A 285 -20.93 -0.74 -13.88
C GLN A 285 -21.26 -0.52 -15.36
N ASP A 286 -22.01 -1.47 -15.94
CA ASP A 286 -22.45 -1.51 -17.34
C ASP A 286 -21.31 -1.49 -18.38
N VAL A 287 -20.07 -1.76 -17.94
CA VAL A 287 -18.91 -1.83 -18.83
C VAL A 287 -18.80 -3.23 -19.42
N ASP A 288 -18.73 -3.31 -20.74
CA ASP A 288 -18.37 -4.54 -21.43
C ASP A 288 -16.85 -4.78 -21.36
N ALA A 289 -16.43 -5.75 -20.55
CA ALA A 289 -15.01 -6.05 -20.32
C ALA A 289 -14.30 -6.57 -21.58
N GLU A 290 -14.99 -7.36 -22.41
CA GLU A 290 -14.43 -7.89 -23.65
C GLU A 290 -14.25 -6.79 -24.69
N LEU A 291 -15.25 -5.90 -24.83
CA LEU A 291 -15.15 -4.72 -25.68
C LEU A 291 -14.01 -3.80 -25.20
N PHE A 292 -13.89 -3.57 -23.90
CA PHE A 292 -12.80 -2.75 -23.34
C PHE A 292 -11.42 -3.29 -23.76
N GLU A 293 -11.19 -4.59 -23.67
CA GLU A 293 -9.93 -5.22 -24.11
C GLU A 293 -9.73 -5.13 -25.63
N ALA A 294 -10.80 -5.28 -26.41
CA ALA A 294 -10.74 -5.07 -27.86
C ALA A 294 -10.33 -3.62 -28.21
N LEU A 295 -10.90 -2.63 -27.52
CA LEU A 295 -10.54 -1.21 -27.70
C LEU A 295 -9.10 -0.93 -27.25
N ARG A 296 -8.61 -1.57 -26.17
CA ARG A 296 -7.18 -1.49 -25.78
C ARG A 296 -6.27 -2.05 -26.88
N ALA A 297 -6.65 -3.16 -27.50
CA ALA A 297 -5.87 -3.75 -28.59
C ALA A 297 -5.79 -2.82 -29.80
N VAL A 298 -6.91 -2.20 -30.19
CA VAL A 298 -6.98 -1.17 -31.25
C VAL A 298 -6.08 0.01 -30.91
N ARG A 299 -6.20 0.54 -29.68
CA ARG A 299 -5.36 1.64 -29.18
C ARG A 299 -3.87 1.31 -29.29
N ARG A 300 -3.46 0.12 -28.80
CA ARG A 300 -2.06 -0.35 -28.86
C ARG A 300 -1.56 -0.46 -30.30
N GLY A 301 -2.40 -0.90 -31.24
CA GLY A 301 -2.07 -0.93 -32.67
C GLY A 301 -1.75 0.45 -33.24
N ILE A 302 -2.62 1.43 -32.96
CA ILE A 302 -2.46 2.82 -33.43
C ILE A 302 -1.25 3.50 -32.77
N ALA A 303 -1.06 3.27 -31.47
CA ALA A 303 0.06 3.80 -30.70
C ALA A 303 1.41 3.36 -31.30
N ARG A 304 1.53 2.06 -31.60
CA ARG A 304 2.71 1.49 -32.25
C ARG A 304 2.97 2.07 -33.64
N SER A 305 1.94 2.25 -34.47
CA SER A 305 2.12 2.80 -35.82
C SER A 305 2.54 4.28 -35.81
N ARG A 306 2.15 5.03 -34.77
CA ARG A 306 2.51 6.44 -34.57
C ARG A 306 3.77 6.66 -33.75
N GLY A 307 4.34 5.60 -33.16
CA GLY A 307 5.51 5.71 -32.28
C GLY A 307 5.26 6.52 -31.01
N VAL A 308 4.04 6.47 -30.47
CA VAL A 308 3.64 7.19 -29.25
C VAL A 308 3.08 6.23 -28.20
N PRO A 309 3.16 6.56 -26.89
CA PRO A 309 2.55 5.76 -25.85
C PRO A 309 1.03 5.61 -26.01
N PRO A 310 0.42 4.46 -25.67
CA PRO A 310 -1.00 4.22 -25.92
C PRO A 310 -1.94 5.23 -25.27
N TYR A 311 -1.66 5.69 -24.05
CA TYR A 311 -2.51 6.65 -23.33
C TYR A 311 -2.66 8.00 -24.06
N VAL A 312 -1.74 8.35 -24.96
CA VAL A 312 -1.81 9.56 -25.81
C VAL A 312 -2.98 9.46 -26.80
N ILE A 313 -3.27 8.25 -27.30
CA ILE A 313 -4.38 7.98 -28.21
C ILE A 313 -5.70 8.17 -27.46
N PHE A 314 -5.93 7.37 -26.41
CA PHE A 314 -7.04 7.50 -25.47
C PHE A 314 -6.66 6.91 -24.12
N HIS A 315 -7.05 7.57 -23.02
CA HIS A 315 -6.89 7.00 -21.67
C HIS A 315 -7.83 5.80 -21.48
N ASP A 316 -7.49 4.91 -20.53
CA ASP A 316 -8.35 3.77 -20.16
C ASP A 316 -9.75 4.25 -19.74
N ALA A 317 -9.87 5.40 -19.06
CA ALA A 317 -11.15 5.98 -18.67
C ALA A 317 -12.07 6.24 -19.87
N THR A 318 -11.52 6.76 -20.97
CA THR A 318 -12.26 7.02 -22.21
C THR A 318 -12.65 5.71 -22.90
N LEU A 319 -11.75 4.72 -22.96
CA LEU A 319 -12.08 3.40 -23.53
C LEU A 319 -13.16 2.69 -22.71
N ARG A 320 -13.12 2.82 -21.39
CA ARG A 320 -14.12 2.25 -20.48
C ARG A 320 -15.49 2.90 -20.68
N GLU A 321 -15.51 4.22 -20.88
CA GLU A 321 -16.74 4.95 -21.23
C GLU A 321 -17.29 4.52 -22.60
N MET A 322 -16.44 4.33 -23.61
CA MET A 322 -16.86 3.78 -24.91
C MET A 322 -17.44 2.38 -24.77
N ALA A 323 -16.83 1.51 -23.95
CA ALA A 323 -17.32 0.17 -23.70
C ALA A 323 -18.66 0.16 -22.95
N ARG A 324 -18.92 1.18 -22.11
CA ARG A 324 -20.20 1.38 -21.44
C ARG A 324 -21.29 1.88 -22.38
N LEU A 325 -21.02 2.95 -23.13
CA LEU A 325 -22.01 3.63 -23.97
C LEU A 325 -22.23 2.95 -25.33
N ARG A 326 -21.26 2.16 -25.81
CA ARG A 326 -21.27 1.46 -27.10
C ARG A 326 -21.72 2.35 -28.27
N PRO A 327 -21.10 3.53 -28.49
CA PRO A 327 -21.52 4.45 -29.55
C PRO A 327 -21.40 3.80 -30.94
N THR A 328 -22.40 4.03 -31.79
CA THR A 328 -22.47 3.47 -33.16
C THR A 328 -22.33 4.52 -34.26
N SER A 329 -22.29 5.81 -33.89
CA SER A 329 -22.11 6.96 -34.78
C SER A 329 -21.06 7.94 -34.24
N VAL A 330 -20.53 8.80 -35.10
CA VAL A 330 -19.56 9.85 -34.72
C VAL A 330 -20.17 10.83 -33.71
N ASP A 331 -21.43 11.23 -33.89
CA ASP A 331 -22.13 12.11 -32.94
C ASP A 331 -22.24 11.49 -31.54
N ALA A 332 -22.55 10.19 -31.45
CA ALA A 332 -22.57 9.47 -30.18
C ALA A 332 -21.16 9.30 -29.59
N LEU A 333 -20.13 9.20 -30.44
CA LEU A 333 -18.75 9.14 -29.98
C LEU A 333 -18.29 10.47 -29.36
N LEU A 334 -18.77 11.60 -29.89
CA LEU A 334 -18.47 12.94 -29.35
C LEU A 334 -19.08 13.19 -27.96
N THR A 335 -20.11 12.44 -27.55
CA THR A 335 -20.65 12.53 -26.19
C THR A 335 -19.79 11.79 -25.15
N VAL A 336 -18.83 10.96 -25.60
CA VAL A 336 -17.93 10.22 -24.71
C VAL A 336 -16.89 11.16 -24.10
N LYS A 337 -16.78 11.16 -22.77
CA LYS A 337 -15.79 11.97 -22.05
C LYS A 337 -14.35 11.62 -22.48
N GLY A 338 -13.61 12.63 -22.92
CA GLY A 338 -12.23 12.49 -23.41
C GLY A 338 -12.11 12.29 -24.92
N VAL A 339 -13.23 12.26 -25.65
CA VAL A 339 -13.24 12.35 -27.12
C VAL A 339 -13.52 13.80 -27.54
N GLY A 340 -12.49 14.46 -28.08
CA GLY A 340 -12.65 15.77 -28.72
C GLY A 340 -12.85 15.66 -30.23
N ALA A 341 -13.35 16.72 -30.86
CA ALA A 341 -13.64 16.78 -32.31
C ALA A 341 -12.49 16.22 -33.17
N ARG A 342 -11.27 16.70 -32.96
CA ARG A 342 -10.08 16.22 -33.70
C ARG A 342 -9.85 14.72 -33.55
N LYS A 343 -10.03 14.15 -32.35
CA LYS A 343 -9.85 12.70 -32.15
C LYS A 343 -10.99 11.90 -32.77
N ALA A 344 -12.22 12.43 -32.75
CA ALA A 344 -13.34 11.81 -33.44
C ALA A 344 -13.12 11.78 -34.96
N ASP A 345 -12.62 12.87 -35.54
CA ASP A 345 -12.30 12.93 -36.97
C ASP A 345 -11.13 12.00 -37.33
N ASP A 346 -10.03 12.04 -36.57
CA ASP A 346 -8.79 11.33 -36.89
C ASP A 346 -8.86 9.81 -36.58
N LEU A 347 -9.64 9.41 -35.58
CA LEU A 347 -9.64 8.05 -35.01
C LEU A 347 -11.03 7.42 -34.90
N GLY A 348 -12.11 8.20 -35.01
CA GLY A 348 -13.45 7.77 -34.62
C GLY A 348 -13.94 6.55 -35.37
N GLU A 349 -13.80 6.51 -36.70
CA GLU A 349 -14.25 5.34 -37.49
C GLU A 349 -13.52 4.06 -37.15
N ILE A 350 -12.25 4.13 -36.75
CA ILE A 350 -11.47 2.94 -36.36
C ILE A 350 -12.07 2.33 -35.07
N PHE A 351 -12.37 3.17 -34.07
CA PHE A 351 -12.97 2.71 -32.82
C PHE A 351 -14.44 2.30 -33.00
N LEU A 352 -15.23 3.03 -33.80
CA LEU A 352 -16.61 2.66 -34.12
C LEU A 352 -16.68 1.32 -34.86
N ALA A 353 -15.76 1.05 -35.78
CA ALA A 353 -15.68 -0.25 -36.45
C ALA A 353 -15.45 -1.40 -35.45
N ALA A 354 -14.56 -1.22 -34.47
CA ALA A 354 -14.32 -2.21 -33.42
C ALA A 354 -15.57 -2.44 -32.55
N ILE A 355 -16.28 -1.37 -32.16
CA ILE A 355 -17.52 -1.45 -31.36
C ILE A 355 -18.63 -2.18 -32.13
N ARG A 356 -18.81 -1.85 -33.41
CA ARG A 356 -19.80 -2.51 -34.29
C ARG A 356 -19.48 -3.98 -34.47
N GLY A 357 -18.21 -4.32 -34.73
CA GLY A 357 -17.76 -5.71 -34.88
C GLY A 357 -18.01 -6.55 -33.61
N HIS A 358 -17.77 -5.98 -32.43
CA HIS A 358 -18.02 -6.66 -31.17
C HIS A 358 -19.52 -6.89 -30.90
N SER A 359 -20.36 -5.91 -31.25
CA SER A 359 -21.82 -6.00 -31.09
C SER A 359 -22.45 -7.09 -31.95
N GLN A 360 -21.88 -7.35 -33.14
CA GLN A 360 -22.32 -8.42 -34.04
C GLN A 360 -21.87 -9.81 -33.56
N ALA A 361 -20.68 -9.94 -32.97
CA ALA A 361 -20.20 -11.20 -32.41
C ALA A 361 -21.04 -11.66 -31.20
N GLY A 362 -21.48 -10.72 -30.35
CA GLY A 362 -22.31 -11.02 -29.18
C GLY A 362 -23.76 -11.45 -29.46
N HIS A 363 -24.25 -11.30 -30.70
CA HIS A 363 -25.59 -11.76 -31.13
C HIS A 363 -25.62 -13.16 -31.77
N THR A 364 -24.47 -13.85 -31.82
CA THR A 364 -24.34 -15.16 -32.50
C THR A 364 -24.20 -16.34 -31.50
N LEU A 365 -24.77 -16.21 -30.30
CA LEU A 365 -24.86 -17.29 -29.30
C LEU A 365 -26.32 -17.61 -28.95
#